data_AF-A0A421C9J3-F1
#
_entry.id   AF-A0A421C9J3-F1
#
_cell.length_a   1.000
_cell.length_b   1.000
_cell.length_c   1.000
_cell.angle_alpha   90.00
_cell.angle_beta   90.00
_cell.angle_gamma   90.00
#
_symmetry.space_group_name_H-M   'P 1'
#
loop_
_entity.id
_entity.type
_entity.pdbx_description
1 polymer ?
#
loop_
_entity_poly.entity_id
_entity_poly.type
_entity_poly.pdbx_seq_one_letter_code
_entity_poly.pdbx_strand_id
1 'polypeptide(L)' 'MIRTDKCPNCGSLDIGKGYWSGYAALMPLGKPLSMGSKVIVRVCRECGHIFDLQAEKPEKF' A
#
# COMPACT_ATOMS: atom_id res chain seq x y z
N MET A 1 11.07 -6.99 11.03
CA MET A 1 9.83 -7.37 10.33
C MET A 1 10.24 -8.21 9.12
N ILE A 2 9.93 -9.50 9.11
CA ILE A 2 10.31 -10.39 7.99
C ILE A 2 9.43 -10.03 6.81
N ARG A 3 10.01 -9.36 5.81
CA ARG A 3 9.32 -9.02 4.57
C ARG A 3 9.25 -10.29 3.74
N THR A 4 8.07 -10.90 3.70
CA THR A 4 7.91 -12.13 2.94
C THR A 4 7.66 -11.75 1.48
N ASP A 5 8.54 -12.19 0.58
CA ASP A 5 8.40 -11.85 -0.85
C ASP A 5 7.24 -12.59 -1.52
N LYS A 6 6.65 -13.60 -0.84
CA LYS A 6 5.47 -14.36 -1.30
C LYS A 6 4.14 -13.82 -0.76
N CYS A 7 3.07 -14.10 -1.50
CA CYS A 7 1.70 -13.86 -1.08
C CYS A 7 1.40 -14.61 0.22
N PRO A 8 0.94 -13.93 1.29
CA PRO A 8 0.65 -14.60 2.57
C PRO A 8 -0.59 -15.51 2.50
N ASN A 9 -1.46 -15.30 1.52
CA ASN A 9 -2.68 -16.08 1.36
C ASN A 9 -2.48 -17.39 0.58
N CYS A 10 -1.75 -17.37 -0.55
CA CYS A 10 -1.60 -18.54 -1.42
C CYS A 10 -0.14 -18.98 -1.67
N GLY A 11 0.85 -18.25 -1.14
CA GLY A 11 2.27 -18.58 -1.31
C GLY A 11 2.87 -18.23 -2.68
N SER A 12 2.11 -17.68 -3.63
CA SER A 12 2.64 -17.24 -4.93
C SER A 12 3.72 -16.17 -4.81
N LEU A 13 4.68 -16.19 -5.73
CA LEU A 13 5.71 -15.15 -5.90
C LEU A 13 5.33 -14.09 -6.95
N ASP A 14 4.21 -14.27 -7.67
CA ASP A 14 3.80 -13.34 -8.71
C ASP A 14 3.08 -12.11 -8.12
N ILE A 15 3.88 -11.16 -7.64
CA ILE A 15 3.40 -9.99 -6.89
C ILE A 15 3.52 -8.72 -7.74
N GLY A 16 2.38 -8.06 -7.94
CA GLY A 16 2.28 -6.71 -8.50
C GLY A 16 2.35 -5.63 -7.43
N LYS A 17 2.52 -4.37 -7.86
CA LYS A 17 2.42 -3.17 -7.02
C LYS A 17 1.38 -2.22 -7.61
N GLY A 18 0.67 -1.51 -6.73
CA GLY A 18 -0.32 -0.51 -7.12
C GLY A 18 -0.44 0.60 -6.08
N TYR A 19 -1.29 1.57 -6.37
CA TYR A 19 -1.68 2.63 -5.44
C TYR A 19 -3.14 2.99 -5.68
N TRP A 20 -3.83 3.50 -4.65
CA TRP A 20 -5.19 4.02 -4.83
C TRP A 20 -5.16 5.42 -5.47
N SER A 21 -6.02 5.63 -6.48
CA SER A 21 -6.17 6.91 -7.18
C SER A 21 -7.37 7.72 -6.66
N GLY A 22 -7.53 8.96 -7.13
CA GLY A 22 -8.61 9.84 -6.71
C GLY A 22 -8.46 10.33 -5.27
N TYR A 23 -9.54 10.31 -4.50
CA TYR A 23 -9.60 10.82 -3.12
C TYR A 23 -9.06 9.87 -2.05
N ALA A 24 -8.42 8.76 -2.42
CA ALA A 24 -7.94 7.72 -1.51
C ALA A 24 -6.50 7.96 -0.99
N ALA A 25 -6.06 9.22 -0.93
CA ALA A 25 -4.79 9.55 -0.29
C ALA A 25 -4.89 9.39 1.24
N LEU A 26 -3.84 8.85 1.86
CA LEU A 26 -3.72 8.79 3.30
C LEU A 26 -3.49 10.20 3.83
N MET A 27 -4.42 10.72 4.63
CA MET A 27 -4.37 12.08 5.17
C MET A 27 -3.86 12.09 6.61
N PRO A 28 -2.89 12.94 6.96
CA PRO A 28 -2.48 13.15 8.35
C PRO A 28 -3.56 13.86 9.14
N LEU A 29 -3.82 13.38 10.37
CA LEU A 29 -4.77 14.02 11.28
C LEU A 29 -4.31 15.43 11.66
N GLY A 30 -5.25 16.38 11.76
CA GLY A 30 -4.96 17.75 12.19
C GLY A 30 -4.26 18.65 11.15
N LYS A 31 -4.06 18.19 9.90
CA LYS A 31 -3.43 18.97 8.82
C LYS A 31 -4.39 19.11 7.62
N PRO A 32 -5.45 19.96 7.70
CA PRO A 32 -6.50 20.03 6.67
C PRO A 32 -6.04 20.55 5.31
N LEU A 33 -4.90 21.25 5.25
CA LEU A 33 -4.26 21.71 4.01
C LEU A 33 -3.25 20.71 3.44
N SER A 34 -3.10 19.54 4.05
CA SER A 34 -2.17 18.51 3.56
C SER A 34 -2.68 17.90 2.26
N MET A 35 -1.76 17.65 1.33
CA MET A 35 -2.03 16.84 0.14
C MET A 35 -1.98 15.32 0.41
N GLY A 36 -1.78 14.92 1.67
CA GLY A 36 -1.68 13.51 2.06
C GLY A 36 -0.51 12.76 1.42
N SER A 37 -0.60 11.43 1.42
CA SER A 37 0.38 10.51 0.88
C SER A 37 -0.32 9.36 0.15
N LYS A 38 0.21 8.91 -0.99
CA LYS A 38 -0.34 7.69 -1.63
C LYS A 38 -0.08 6.50 -0.72
N VAL A 39 -0.99 5.53 -0.74
CA VAL A 39 -0.73 4.21 -0.17
C VAL A 39 -0.29 3.28 -1.30
N ILE A 40 0.95 2.83 -1.22
CA ILE A 40 1.51 1.80 -2.09
C ILE A 40 1.10 0.44 -1.52
N VAL A 41 0.52 -0.41 -2.36
CA VAL A 41 0.07 -1.75 -1.99
C VAL A 41 0.73 -2.80 -2.87
N ARG A 42 0.89 -4.00 -2.32
CA ARG A 42 1.23 -5.19 -3.10
C ARG A 42 -0.04 -5.98 -3.37
N VAL A 43 -0.15 -6.53 -4.57
CA VAL A 43 -1.27 -7.38 -4.98
C VAL A 43 -0.74 -8.68 -5.55
N CYS A 44 -1.25 -9.81 -5.06
CA CYS A 44 -0.99 -11.11 -5.67
C CYS A 44 -1.75 -11.17 -7.01
N ARG A 45 -1.03 -11.32 -8.12
CA ARG A 45 -1.65 -11.41 -9.45
C ARG A 45 -2.34 -12.75 -9.69
N GLU A 46 -1.99 -13.78 -8.91
CA GLU A 46 -2.62 -15.10 -8.98
C GLU A 46 -3.97 -15.17 -8.23
N CYS A 47 -4.06 -14.66 -7.00
CA CYS A 47 -5.25 -14.83 -6.15
C CYS A 47 -5.94 -13.51 -5.75
N GLY A 48 -5.44 -12.37 -6.21
CA GLY A 48 -6.04 -11.05 -5.95
C GLY A 48 -5.84 -10.50 -4.53
N HIS A 49 -5.16 -11.22 -3.64
CA HIS A 49 -4.93 -10.77 -2.26
C HIS A 49 -4.05 -9.50 -2.22
N ILE A 50 -4.49 -8.48 -1.49
CA ILE A 50 -3.79 -7.20 -1.31
C ILE A 50 -3.15 -7.15 0.08
N PHE A 51 -1.86 -6.81 0.16
CA PHE A 51 -1.08 -6.79 1.40
C PHE A 51 0.07 -5.75 1.35
N ASP A 52 0.80 -5.59 2.47
CA ASP A 52 1.96 -4.68 2.61
C ASP A 52 1.67 -3.20 2.27
N LEU A 53 0.60 -2.62 2.82
CA LEU A 53 0.26 -1.21 2.66
C LEU A 53 1.36 -0.30 3.24
N GLN A 54 1.89 0.61 2.43
CA GLN A 54 2.95 1.54 2.81
C GLN A 54 2.63 2.96 2.35
N ALA A 55 2.83 3.97 3.19
CA ALA A 55 2.77 5.36 2.76
C ALA A 55 3.97 5.66 1.84
N GLU A 56 3.74 6.29 0.69
CA GLU A 56 4.80 6.73 -0.25
C GLU A 56 5.70 7.81 0.38
N LYS A 57 5.08 8.66 1.20
CA LYS A 57 5.66 9.82 1.89
C LYS A 57 5.35 9.76 3.39
N PRO A 58 6.00 8.88 4.17
CA PRO A 58 5.75 8.72 5.60
C PRO A 58 6.10 9.96 6.42
N GLU A 59 7.03 10.80 5.96
CA GLU A 59 7.48 12.04 6.62
C GLU A 59 6.40 13.12 6.76
N LYS A 60 5.23 12.95 6.12
CA LYS A 60 4.10 13.87 6.22
C LYS A 60 3.23 13.68 7.47
N PHE A 61 3.39 12.56 8.16
CA PHE A 61 2.61 12.20 9.34
C PHE A 61 3.37 12.65 10.58
#